data_AF-W0IZR3-F1
#
_entry.id   AF-W0IZR3-F1
#
_cell.length_a   1.000
_cell.length_b   1.000
_cell.length_c   1.000
_cell.angle_alpha   90.00
_cell.angle_beta   90.00
_cell.angle_gamma   90.00
#
_symmetry.space_group_name_H-M   'P 1'
#
loop_
_entity.id
_entity.type
_entity.pdbx_description
1 polymer ?
#
loop_
_entity_poly.entity_id
_entity_poly.type
_entity_poly.pdbx_seq_one_letter_code
_entity_poly.pdbx_strand_id
1 'polypeptide(L)'
;MNTLTHILGVAVLVVAALLVSAALRADEFDDILGPDPAVLSYAEDDLDVPWTPPPPYVLPPALGPAIAPALQDLPLPPGFTALQFDQMRTALTVALSRQTVLTSTGLVVLCPPVLGDPLKSLESWLRIARAADITELPTYASGTPAWVRWRQLSASPLTTEADWIGFYRSLRS
;
A
#
# COMPACT_ATOMS: atom_id res chain seq x y z
N MET A 1 -37.88 -21.13 -30.07
CA MET A 1 -37.87 -19.65 -29.93
C MET A 1 -36.58 -19.28 -29.23
N ASN A 2 -35.63 -18.57 -29.85
CA ASN A 2 -34.58 -17.78 -29.14
C ASN A 2 -33.48 -17.16 -30.02
N THR A 3 -33.36 -17.44 -31.32
CA THR A 3 -32.33 -16.78 -32.15
C THR A 3 -32.63 -15.32 -32.45
N LEU A 4 -33.91 -15.01 -32.68
CA LEU A 4 -34.39 -13.65 -32.98
C LEU A 4 -34.28 -12.69 -31.77
N THR A 5 -34.46 -13.21 -30.55
CA THR A 5 -34.29 -12.45 -29.31
C THR A 5 -32.82 -12.15 -28.99
N HIS A 6 -31.90 -13.06 -29.33
CA HIS A 6 -30.46 -12.82 -29.18
C HIS A 6 -29.94 -11.77 -30.18
N ILE A 7 -30.39 -11.79 -31.43
CA ILE A 7 -30.01 -10.79 -32.43
C ILE A 7 -30.54 -9.40 -32.03
N LEU A 8 -31.78 -9.33 -31.55
CA LEU A 8 -32.36 -8.09 -31.04
C LEU A 8 -31.58 -7.56 -29.83
N GLY A 9 -31.20 -8.44 -28.90
CA GLY A 9 -30.41 -8.08 -27.72
C GLY A 9 -29.03 -7.52 -28.06
N VAL A 10 -28.34 -8.13 -29.03
CA VAL A 10 -27.02 -7.65 -29.49
C VAL A 10 -27.16 -6.30 -30.21
N ALA A 11 -28.20 -6.11 -31.03
CA ALA A 11 -28.42 -4.84 -31.71
C ALA A 11 -28.67 -3.69 -30.71
N VAL A 12 -29.46 -3.92 -29.67
CA VAL A 12 -29.69 -2.93 -28.60
C VAL A 12 -28.40 -2.60 -27.85
N LEU A 13 -27.57 -3.61 -27.56
CA LEU A 13 -26.31 -3.41 -26.87
C LEU A 13 -25.31 -2.58 -27.70
N VAL A 14 -25.25 -2.81 -29.02
CA VAL A 14 -24.39 -2.05 -29.94
C VAL A 14 -24.86 -0.61 -30.07
N VAL A 15 -26.17 -0.37 -30.15
CA VAL A 15 -26.73 1.00 -30.21
C VAL A 15 -26.47 1.76 -28.90
N ALA A 16 -26.62 1.11 -27.74
CA ALA A 16 -26.31 1.71 -26.46
C ALA A 16 -24.80 2.05 -26.34
N ALA A 17 -23.92 1.16 -26.79
CA ALA A 17 -22.48 1.40 -26.80
C ALA A 17 -22.08 2.56 -27.72
N LEU A 18 -22.71 2.67 -28.89
CA LEU A 18 -22.49 3.77 -29.83
C LEU A 18 -23.00 5.11 -29.28
N LEU A 19 -24.16 5.12 -28.60
CA LEU A 19 -24.70 6.33 -27.98
C LEU A 19 -23.84 6.82 -26.81
N VAL A 20 -23.34 5.92 -25.97
CA VAL A 20 -22.40 6.27 -24.89
C VAL A 20 -21.07 6.78 -25.48
N SER A 21 -20.58 6.14 -26.53
CA SER A 21 -19.35 6.58 -27.21
C SER A 21 -19.51 7.93 -27.90
N ALA A 22 -20.71 8.25 -28.42
CA ALA A 22 -21.00 9.54 -29.03
C ALA A 22 -21.16 10.65 -27.97
N ALA A 23 -21.79 10.34 -26.84
CA ALA A 23 -21.92 11.27 -25.71
C ALA A 23 -20.55 11.66 -25.11
N LEU A 24 -19.58 10.75 -25.15
CA LEU A 24 -18.23 10.97 -24.61
C LEU A 24 -17.28 11.74 -25.54
N ARG A 25 -17.66 12.04 -26.80
CA ARG A 25 -16.67 12.40 -27.84
C ARG A 25 -16.74 13.81 -28.43
N ALA A 26 -17.57 14.73 -27.96
CA ALA A 26 -17.75 15.98 -28.70
C ALA A 26 -17.64 17.31 -27.96
N ASP A 27 -17.90 17.45 -26.65
CA ASP A 27 -17.96 18.83 -26.09
C ASP A 27 -17.38 19.04 -24.68
N GLU A 28 -17.09 18.01 -23.87
CA GLU A 28 -16.67 18.25 -22.48
C GLU A 28 -15.14 18.42 -22.28
N PHE A 29 -14.32 18.10 -23.28
CA PHE A 29 -12.86 18.24 -23.16
C PHE A 29 -12.31 19.60 -23.65
N ASP A 30 -13.06 20.34 -24.47
CA ASP A 30 -12.61 21.64 -25.00
C ASP A 30 -12.76 22.76 -23.94
N ASP A 31 -13.74 22.64 -23.04
CA ASP A 31 -13.95 23.58 -21.93
C ASP A 31 -12.92 23.43 -20.78
N ILE A 32 -12.22 22.28 -20.69
CA ILE A 32 -11.20 22.03 -19.65
C ILE A 32 -9.87 22.75 -19.97
N LEU A 33 -9.60 23.06 -21.24
CA LEU A 33 -8.32 23.65 -21.66
C LEU A 33 -8.30 25.18 -21.65
N GLY A 34 -9.44 25.84 -21.39
CA GLY A 34 -9.51 27.30 -21.29
C GLY A 34 -9.06 28.03 -22.56
N PRO A 35 -9.21 29.36 -22.63
CA PRO A 35 -8.63 30.12 -23.73
C PRO A 35 -7.09 29.99 -23.68
N ASP A 36 -6.49 29.69 -24.84
CA ASP A 36 -5.03 29.64 -25.03
C ASP A 36 -4.35 30.76 -24.24
N PRO A 37 -3.32 30.47 -23.43
CA PRO A 37 -2.60 31.52 -22.73
C PRO A 37 -2.04 32.48 -23.79
N ALA A 38 -2.43 33.74 -23.69
CA ALA A 38 -1.90 34.82 -24.52
C ALA A 38 -0.39 34.66 -24.61
N VAL A 39 0.12 34.47 -25.83
CA VAL A 39 1.55 34.43 -26.11
C VAL A 39 2.16 35.68 -25.50
N LEU A 40 2.87 35.50 -24.39
CA LEU A 40 3.62 36.56 -23.75
C LEU A 40 4.67 36.99 -24.77
N SER A 41 4.43 38.12 -25.42
CA SER A 41 5.43 38.91 -26.12
C SER A 41 6.48 39.30 -25.09
N TYR A 42 7.51 38.47 -24.92
CA TYR A 42 8.71 38.86 -24.20
C TYR A 42 9.34 40.01 -24.99
N ALA A 43 9.16 41.23 -24.46
CA ALA A 43 10.04 42.33 -24.80
C ALA A 43 11.45 41.87 -24.46
N GLU A 44 12.32 41.83 -25.47
CA GLU A 44 13.77 41.72 -25.29
C GLU A 44 14.25 43.00 -24.61
N ASP A 45 14.12 43.05 -23.29
CA ASP A 45 14.88 43.99 -22.46
C ASP A 45 16.07 43.25 -21.87
N ASP A 46 17.24 43.81 -22.17
CA ASP A 46 18.56 43.51 -21.64
C ASP A 46 18.57 42.97 -20.20
N LEU A 47 19.54 42.11 -19.91
CA LEU A 47 20.52 42.35 -18.85
C LEU A 47 21.55 41.20 -18.86
N ASP A 48 22.83 41.55 -18.96
CA ASP A 48 24.01 40.72 -18.69
C ASP A 48 24.02 40.22 -17.22
N VAL A 49 23.00 39.47 -16.80
CA VAL A 49 22.96 38.82 -15.49
C VAL A 49 23.75 37.53 -15.60
N PRO A 50 24.84 37.34 -14.84
CA PRO A 50 25.51 36.05 -14.76
C PRO A 50 24.48 34.98 -14.36
N TRP A 51 24.24 34.02 -15.25
CA TRP A 51 23.31 32.92 -14.96
C TRP A 51 23.77 32.23 -13.68
N THR A 52 22.97 32.37 -12.62
CA THR A 52 23.19 31.66 -11.37
C THR A 52 22.33 30.41 -11.43
N PRO A 53 22.92 29.19 -11.35
CA PRO A 53 22.11 27.99 -11.31
C PRO A 53 21.15 28.08 -10.12
N PRO A 54 19.88 27.67 -10.30
CA PRO A 54 18.98 27.58 -9.15
C PRO A 54 19.60 26.66 -8.10
N PRO A 55 19.42 26.96 -6.80
CA PRO A 55 19.93 26.09 -5.75
C PRO A 55 19.45 24.66 -5.99
N PRO A 56 20.32 23.65 -5.78
CA PRO A 56 19.94 22.27 -6.00
C PRO A 56 18.68 21.95 -5.21
N TYR A 57 17.73 21.28 -5.87
CA TYR A 57 16.46 20.91 -5.25
C TYR A 57 16.73 19.94 -4.09
N VAL A 58 16.71 20.45 -2.86
CA VAL A 58 16.80 19.63 -1.66
C VAL A 58 15.42 19.06 -1.43
N LEU A 59 15.27 17.76 -1.67
CA LEU A 59 14.04 17.05 -1.31
C LEU A 59 13.82 17.25 0.20
N PRO A 60 12.59 17.62 0.63
CA PRO A 60 12.28 17.64 2.04
C PRO A 60 12.63 16.27 2.66
N PRO A 61 13.07 16.25 3.93
CA PRO A 61 13.42 15.00 4.60
C PRO A 61 12.26 14.02 4.42
N ALA A 62 12.59 12.81 3.96
CA ALA A 62 11.60 11.76 3.78
C ALA A 62 10.81 11.63 5.08
N LEU A 63 9.51 11.94 5.03
CA LEU A 63 8.63 11.75 6.16
C LEU A 63 8.71 10.26 6.50
N GLY A 64 9.25 9.95 7.69
CA GLY A 64 9.28 8.59 8.20
C GLY A 64 7.87 8.00 8.17
N PRO A 65 7.73 6.67 8.09
CA PRO A 65 6.42 6.03 8.05
C PRO A 65 5.60 6.52 9.24
N ALA A 66 4.42 7.10 8.97
CA ALA A 66 3.55 7.60 10.01
C ALA A 66 3.14 6.43 10.91
N ILE A 67 3.60 6.42 12.16
CA ILE A 67 3.23 5.41 13.17
C ILE A 67 1.89 5.80 13.77
N ALA A 68 0.99 4.83 13.94
CA ALA A 68 -0.32 5.05 14.55
C ALA A 68 -0.13 5.72 15.94
N PRO A 69 -0.93 6.74 16.29
CA PRO A 69 -0.74 7.48 17.55
C PRO A 69 -0.66 6.59 18.79
N ALA A 70 -1.47 5.52 18.83
CA ALA A 70 -1.47 4.55 19.93
C ALA A 70 -0.17 3.76 20.10
N LEU A 71 0.71 3.75 19.09
CA LEU A 71 1.99 3.02 19.08
C LEU A 71 3.20 3.96 19.24
N GLN A 72 2.96 5.27 19.32
CA GLN A 72 4.01 6.26 19.54
C GLN A 72 4.50 6.21 20.99
N ASP A 73 5.77 6.58 21.20
CA ASP A 73 6.40 6.71 22.52
C ASP A 73 6.29 5.50 23.46
N LEU A 74 6.08 4.31 22.89
CA LEU A 74 6.08 3.07 23.66
C LEU A 74 7.50 2.70 24.13
N PRO A 75 7.67 2.20 25.35
CA PRO A 75 8.96 1.76 25.85
C PRO A 75 9.49 0.58 25.02
N LEU A 76 10.80 0.53 24.83
CA LEU A 76 11.46 -0.56 24.11
C LEU A 76 11.26 -1.89 24.85
N PRO A 77 10.63 -2.91 24.23
CA PRO A 77 10.47 -4.21 24.87
C PRO A 77 11.83 -4.92 25.03
N PRO A 78 12.00 -5.71 26.11
CA PRO A 78 13.25 -6.42 26.34
C PRO A 78 13.47 -7.49 25.25
N GLY A 79 14.70 -7.52 24.73
CA GLY A 79 15.12 -8.44 23.66
C GLY A 79 15.00 -7.87 22.24
N PHE A 80 14.49 -6.64 22.07
CA PHE A 80 14.41 -5.97 20.77
C PHE A 80 15.37 -4.78 20.72
N THR A 81 15.95 -4.54 19.55
CA THR A 81 16.63 -3.28 19.26
C THR A 81 15.61 -2.19 18.91
N ALA A 82 15.98 -0.91 19.05
CA ALA A 82 15.13 0.20 18.67
C ALA A 82 14.65 0.10 17.21
N LEU A 83 15.53 -0.34 16.30
CA LEU A 83 15.21 -0.55 14.89
C LEU A 83 14.17 -1.65 14.68
N GLN A 84 14.35 -2.81 15.32
CA GLN A 84 13.42 -3.94 15.18
C GLN A 84 12.03 -3.59 15.73
N PHE A 85 11.99 -2.90 16.87
CA PHE A 85 10.74 -2.45 17.45
C PHE A 85 10.06 -1.41 16.56
N ASP A 86 10.81 -0.49 15.97
CA ASP A 86 10.29 0.50 15.04
C ASP A 86 9.69 -0.15 13.79
N GLN A 87 10.41 -1.10 13.17
CA GLN A 87 9.91 -1.88 12.04
C GLN A 87 8.60 -2.60 12.37
N MET A 88 8.47 -3.18 13.57
CA MET A 88 7.26 -3.85 14.00
C MET A 88 6.08 -2.89 14.19
N ARG A 89 6.33 -1.70 14.77
CA ARG A 89 5.30 -0.65 14.90
C ARG A 89 4.86 -0.12 13.54
N THR A 90 5.79 0.07 12.61
CA THR A 90 5.48 0.44 11.23
C THR A 90 4.65 -0.63 10.54
N ALA A 91 5.07 -1.90 10.60
CA ALA A 91 4.35 -3.01 9.99
C ALA A 91 2.93 -3.15 10.55
N LEU A 92 2.76 -3.01 11.88
CA LEU A 92 1.46 -3.04 12.52
C LEU A 92 0.60 -1.84 12.10
N THR A 93 1.18 -0.64 12.00
CA THR A 93 0.45 0.55 11.52
C THR A 93 -0.10 0.35 10.11
N VAL A 94 0.70 -0.22 9.21
CA VAL A 94 0.24 -0.54 7.85
C VAL A 94 -0.81 -1.66 7.90
N ALA A 95 -0.62 -2.68 8.73
CA ALA A 95 -1.55 -3.80 8.87
C ALA A 95 -2.92 -3.40 9.47
N LEU A 96 -2.97 -2.35 10.29
CA LEU A 96 -4.22 -1.78 10.81
C LEU A 96 -5.08 -1.17 9.69
N SER A 97 -4.46 -0.65 8.64
CA SER A 97 -5.16 -0.01 7.50
C SER A 97 -5.32 -0.93 6.28
N ARG A 98 -4.49 -1.98 6.17
CA ARG A 98 -4.42 -2.86 5.00
C ARG A 98 -4.35 -4.31 5.43
N GLN A 99 -5.05 -5.18 4.72
CA GLN A 99 -4.99 -6.64 4.94
C GLN A 99 -3.63 -7.26 4.60
N THR A 100 -2.78 -6.58 3.80
CA THR A 100 -1.48 -7.10 3.39
C THR A 100 -0.47 -5.96 3.36
N VAL A 101 0.67 -6.18 4.01
CA VAL A 101 1.76 -5.22 4.12
C VAL A 101 2.82 -5.58 3.09
N LEU A 102 3.24 -4.59 2.29
CA LEU A 102 4.24 -4.76 1.25
C LEU A 102 5.49 -3.95 1.58
N THR A 103 6.66 -4.50 1.27
CA THR A 103 7.93 -3.76 1.26
C THR A 103 7.99 -2.85 0.02
N SER A 104 8.96 -1.93 0.00
CA SER A 104 9.25 -1.11 -1.18
C SER A 104 9.65 -1.93 -2.41
N THR A 105 10.14 -3.16 -2.20
CA THR A 105 10.50 -4.12 -3.24
C THR A 105 9.34 -5.02 -3.68
N GLY A 106 8.14 -4.84 -3.13
CA GLY A 106 6.95 -5.63 -3.47
C GLY A 106 6.86 -7.00 -2.79
N LEU A 107 7.70 -7.26 -1.78
CA LEU A 107 7.59 -8.47 -0.97
C LEU A 107 6.48 -8.33 0.07
N VAL A 108 5.82 -9.43 0.39
CA VAL A 108 4.78 -9.48 1.42
C VAL A 108 5.43 -9.69 2.78
N VAL A 109 5.15 -8.78 3.71
CA VAL A 109 5.49 -8.97 5.13
C VAL A 109 4.46 -9.92 5.72
N LEU A 110 4.91 -11.07 6.22
CA LEU A 110 4.03 -12.11 6.76
C LEU A 110 3.65 -11.77 8.20
N CYS A 111 2.75 -10.80 8.37
CA CYS A 111 2.31 -10.29 9.67
C CYS A 111 1.35 -11.27 10.39
N PRO A 112 1.40 -11.36 11.73
CA PRO A 112 0.36 -12.03 12.51
C PRO A 112 -0.99 -11.28 12.43
N PRO A 113 -2.09 -11.82 12.97
CA PRO A 113 -3.40 -11.20 12.88
C PRO A 113 -3.41 -9.89 13.66
N VAL A 114 -4.13 -8.92 13.13
CA VAL A 114 -4.41 -7.66 13.81
C VAL A 114 -5.71 -7.81 14.57
N LEU A 115 -5.66 -7.55 15.87
CA LEU A 115 -6.82 -7.50 16.74
C LEU A 115 -7.48 -6.12 16.64
N GLY A 116 -8.73 -6.00 17.07
CA GLY A 116 -9.46 -4.71 17.02
C GLY A 116 -8.82 -3.57 17.83
N ASP A 117 -7.81 -3.87 18.67
CA ASP A 117 -7.04 -2.91 19.46
C ASP A 117 -5.56 -2.95 19.02
N PRO A 118 -4.96 -1.81 18.58
CA PRO A 118 -3.55 -1.72 18.21
C PRO A 118 -2.58 -2.20 19.30
N LEU A 119 -2.84 -1.88 20.57
CA LEU A 119 -1.93 -2.23 21.66
C LEU A 119 -1.95 -3.73 21.94
N LYS A 120 -3.14 -4.34 21.93
CA LYS A 120 -3.28 -5.80 22.07
C LYS A 120 -2.65 -6.55 20.90
N SER A 121 -2.78 -6.00 19.69
CA SER A 121 -2.13 -6.55 18.51
C SER A 121 -0.61 -6.54 18.68
N LEU A 122 -0.04 -5.41 19.11
CA LEU A 122 1.40 -5.30 19.35
C LEU A 122 1.87 -6.27 20.44
N GLU A 123 1.12 -6.39 21.54
CA GLU A 123 1.46 -7.32 22.62
C GLU A 123 1.45 -8.78 22.14
N SER A 124 0.44 -9.16 21.37
CA SER A 124 0.34 -10.49 20.74
C SER A 124 1.52 -10.73 19.79
N TRP A 125 1.85 -9.77 18.94
CA TRP A 125 2.98 -9.87 18.02
C TRP A 125 4.32 -10.02 18.76
N LEU A 126 4.53 -9.25 19.83
CA LEU A 126 5.72 -9.36 20.68
C LEU A 126 5.82 -10.73 21.37
N ARG A 127 4.68 -11.27 21.83
CA ARG A 127 4.63 -12.59 22.46
C ARG A 127 4.95 -13.70 21.46
N ILE A 128 4.35 -13.64 20.27
CA ILE A 128 4.63 -14.56 19.16
C ILE A 128 6.10 -14.46 18.76
N ALA A 129 6.63 -13.23 18.57
CA ALA A 129 8.00 -13.02 18.14
C ALA A 129 9.01 -13.59 19.14
N ARG A 130 8.82 -13.32 20.43
CA ARG A 130 9.65 -13.89 21.50
C ARG A 130 9.55 -15.41 21.56
N ALA A 131 8.34 -15.97 21.47
CA ALA A 131 8.14 -17.42 21.55
C ALA A 131 8.66 -18.15 20.30
N ALA A 132 8.58 -17.53 19.12
CA ALA A 132 9.13 -18.06 17.88
C ALA A 132 10.64 -17.79 17.73
N ASP A 133 11.24 -17.01 18.63
CA ASP A 133 12.63 -16.56 18.57
C ASP A 133 12.95 -15.89 17.22
N ILE A 134 12.07 -14.97 16.82
CA ILE A 134 12.25 -14.09 15.66
C ILE A 134 12.44 -12.65 16.13
N THR A 135 13.37 -11.95 15.50
CA THR A 135 13.66 -10.54 15.77
C THR A 135 13.02 -9.61 14.77
N GLU A 136 12.61 -10.14 13.62
CA GLU A 136 12.07 -9.40 12.47
C GLU A 136 10.94 -10.21 11.82
N LEU A 137 9.98 -9.52 11.21
CA LEU A 137 8.90 -10.16 10.48
C LEU A 137 9.42 -10.66 9.12
N PRO A 138 9.23 -11.94 8.78
CA PRO A 138 9.71 -12.49 7.53
C PRO A 138 9.01 -11.85 6.33
N THR A 139 9.78 -11.64 5.26
CA THR A 139 9.30 -11.08 3.99
C THR A 139 9.49 -12.09 2.86
N TYR A 140 8.43 -12.32 2.09
CA TYR A 140 8.42 -13.32 1.04
C TYR A 140 7.68 -12.83 -0.20
N ALA A 141 8.04 -13.34 -1.38
CA ALA A 141 7.26 -13.10 -2.59
C ALA A 141 5.88 -13.77 -2.49
N SER A 142 4.88 -13.17 -3.14
CA SER A 142 3.56 -13.78 -3.28
C SER A 142 3.65 -15.11 -4.03
N GLY A 143 2.79 -16.07 -3.67
CA GLY A 143 2.78 -17.41 -4.27
C GLY A 143 3.84 -18.38 -3.74
N THR A 144 4.77 -17.95 -2.88
CA THR A 144 5.69 -18.87 -2.20
C THR A 144 4.96 -19.79 -1.22
N PRO A 145 5.49 -20.99 -0.92
CA PRO A 145 4.88 -21.89 0.07
C PRO A 145 4.67 -21.23 1.45
N ALA A 146 5.63 -20.40 1.88
CA ALA A 146 5.53 -19.61 3.10
C ALA A 146 4.35 -18.63 3.06
N TRP A 147 4.20 -17.91 1.94
CA TRP A 147 3.07 -16.98 1.74
C TRP A 147 1.72 -17.71 1.70
N VAL A 148 1.64 -18.86 1.02
CA VAL A 148 0.39 -19.64 0.95
C VAL A 148 -0.03 -20.10 2.34
N ARG A 149 0.90 -20.65 3.12
CA ARG A 149 0.63 -21.10 4.49
C ARG A 149 0.25 -19.93 5.40
N TRP A 150 0.93 -18.79 5.27
CA TRP A 150 0.55 -17.55 5.93
C TRP A 150 -0.89 -17.15 5.62
N ARG A 151 -1.29 -17.16 4.33
CA ARG A 151 -2.68 -16.85 3.92
C ARG A 151 -3.69 -17.81 4.53
N GLN A 152 -3.38 -19.10 4.61
CA GLN A 152 -4.27 -20.09 5.23
C GLN A 152 -4.48 -19.80 6.72
N LEU A 153 -3.40 -19.47 7.44
CA LEU A 153 -3.47 -19.10 8.86
C LEU A 153 -4.26 -17.80 9.07
N SER A 154 -4.00 -16.77 8.24
CA SER A 154 -4.71 -15.49 8.32
C SER A 154 -6.19 -15.56 7.97
N ALA A 155 -6.60 -16.52 7.12
CA ALA A 155 -7.99 -16.67 6.71
C ALA A 155 -8.85 -17.44 7.73
N SER A 156 -8.23 -18.27 8.58
CA SER A 156 -8.94 -19.08 9.55
C SER A 156 -9.20 -18.31 10.85
N PRO A 157 -10.46 -18.16 11.29
CA PRO A 157 -10.79 -17.50 12.56
C PRO A 157 -10.43 -18.36 13.78
N LEU A 158 -10.10 -19.63 13.58
CA LEU A 158 -9.72 -20.58 14.64
C LEU A 158 -8.21 -20.59 14.89
N THR A 159 -7.43 -19.85 14.10
CA THR A 159 -5.98 -19.82 14.24
C THR A 159 -5.57 -19.20 15.57
N THR A 160 -4.76 -19.91 16.33
CA THR A 160 -4.27 -19.51 17.66
C THR A 160 -2.87 -18.91 17.59
N GLU A 161 -2.43 -18.23 18.65
CA GLU A 161 -1.03 -17.77 18.75
C GLU A 161 -0.03 -18.94 18.63
N ALA A 162 -0.38 -20.14 19.08
CA ALA A 162 0.48 -21.32 18.98
C ALA A 162 0.72 -21.72 17.51
N ASP A 163 -0.30 -21.61 16.66
CA ASP A 163 -0.17 -21.88 15.22
C ASP A 163 0.75 -20.87 14.55
N TRP A 164 0.64 -19.59 14.93
CA TRP A 164 1.53 -18.53 14.48
C TRP A 164 2.97 -18.77 14.93
N ILE A 165 3.19 -19.14 16.18
CA ILE A 165 4.53 -19.48 16.70
C ILE A 165 5.12 -20.66 15.92
N GLY A 166 4.33 -21.73 15.71
CA GLY A 166 4.75 -22.90 14.93
C GLY A 166 5.08 -22.56 13.48
N PHE A 167 4.30 -21.68 12.86
CA PHE A 167 4.57 -21.16 11.53
C PHE A 167 5.91 -20.43 11.45
N TYR A 168 6.14 -19.43 12.31
CA TYR A 168 7.40 -18.67 12.29
C TYR A 168 8.61 -19.53 12.60
N ARG A 169 8.51 -20.48 13.55
CA ARG A 169 9.59 -21.43 13.83
C ARG A 169 9.93 -22.28 12.59
N SER A 170 8.93 -22.69 11.83
CA SER A 170 9.14 -23.49 10.60
C SER A 170 9.75 -22.71 9.44
N LEU A 171 9.79 -21.37 9.49
CA LEU A 171 10.48 -20.56 8.49
C LEU A 171 11.98 -20.40 8.78
N ARG A 172 12.43 -20.82 9.96
CA ARG A 172 13.82 -20.72 10.40
C ARG A 172 14.66 -21.96 10.07
N SER A 173 13.99 -23.08 9.78
CA SER A 173 14.56 -24.36 9.37
C SER A 173 14.77 -24.41 7.87
#